data_AF-A0A8H7PNJ6-F1
#
_entry.id   AF-A0A8H7PNJ6-F1
#
_cell.length_a   1.000
_cell.length_b   1.000
_cell.length_c   1.000
_cell.angle_alpha   90.00
_cell.angle_beta   90.00
_cell.angle_gamma   90.00
#
_symmetry.space_group_name_H-M   'P 1'
#
loop_
_entity.id
_entity.type
_entity.pdbx_description
1 polymer ?
#
loop_
_entity_poly.entity_id
_entity_poly.type
_entity_poly.pdbx_seq_one_letter_code
_entity_poly.pdbx_strand_id
1 'polypeptide(L)'
;MEDIAQKIVDKDYLGLIDTCEALEFEIAAFPHDSVPIAHVYSTLLTCYLIVNDLNSARFLRKRILQHYKTENQVPELLNAIWQVGTALWNKALPEAYIALDAYQWDDDMKPLMLALKESIQENAYNLICQSFSAIRANSVATMLGSSEDALAAELIKRGWTIDTEKQIWNPVKAVALVQHNISLSQLSTLEDTLVYLESS
;
A
#
# COMPACT_ATOMS: atom_id res chain seq x y z
N MET A 1 -8.13 -10.97 19.51
CA MET A 1 -7.73 -11.82 18.37
C MET A 1 -8.89 -12.07 17.40
N GLU A 2 -10.12 -12.32 17.85
CA GLU A 2 -11.29 -12.49 16.94
C GLU A 2 -11.59 -11.26 16.07
N ASP A 3 -11.53 -10.04 16.61
CA ASP A 3 -11.76 -8.82 15.81
C ASP A 3 -10.70 -8.57 14.72
N ILE A 4 -9.43 -8.88 15.01
CA ILE A 4 -8.30 -8.70 14.07
C ILE A 4 -8.43 -9.70 12.92
N ALA A 5 -8.71 -10.97 13.24
CA ALA A 5 -8.91 -12.01 12.23
C ALA A 5 -10.15 -11.75 11.36
N GLN A 6 -11.25 -11.27 11.93
CA GLN A 6 -12.46 -10.89 11.17
C GLN A 6 -12.20 -9.68 10.27
N LYS A 7 -11.51 -8.64 10.76
CA LYS A 7 -11.17 -7.47 9.93
C LYS A 7 -10.17 -7.77 8.80
N ILE A 8 -9.28 -8.75 8.99
CA ILE A 8 -8.41 -9.27 7.92
C ILE A 8 -9.26 -9.97 6.83
N VAL A 9 -10.33 -10.68 7.22
CA VAL A 9 -11.27 -11.32 6.29
C VAL A 9 -12.12 -10.28 5.54
N ASP A 10 -12.53 -9.21 6.21
CA ASP A 10 -13.36 -8.15 5.63
C ASP A 10 -12.58 -7.16 4.74
N LYS A 11 -11.24 -7.27 4.66
CA LYS A 11 -10.33 -6.35 3.94
C LYS A 11 -10.47 -4.87 4.35
N ASP A 12 -10.98 -4.61 5.55
CA ASP A 12 -11.10 -3.25 6.11
C ASP A 12 -9.79 -2.85 6.80
N TYR A 13 -8.79 -2.48 5.99
CA TYR A 13 -7.46 -2.12 6.50
C TYR A 13 -7.45 -0.80 7.28
N LEU A 14 -8.39 0.11 7.02
CA LEU A 14 -8.49 1.38 7.76
C LEU A 14 -9.04 1.14 9.17
N GLY A 15 -10.14 0.38 9.28
CA GLY A 15 -10.65 -0.01 10.59
C GLY A 15 -9.67 -0.91 11.35
N LEU A 16 -8.83 -1.68 10.66
CA LEU A 16 -7.77 -2.47 11.28
C LEU A 16 -6.67 -1.58 11.89
N ILE A 17 -6.24 -0.52 11.18
CA ILE A 17 -5.29 0.47 11.70
C ILE A 17 -5.84 1.10 12.97
N ASP A 18 -7.08 1.60 12.97
CA ASP A 18 -7.70 2.24 14.14
C ASP A 18 -7.72 1.29 15.35
N THR A 19 -8.09 0.03 15.16
CA THR A 19 -8.08 -0.97 16.23
C THR A 19 -6.67 -1.26 16.76
N CYS A 20 -5.67 -1.33 15.87
CA CYS A 20 -4.31 -1.59 16.29
C CYS A 20 -3.64 -0.37 16.96
N GLU A 21 -3.99 0.85 16.57
CA GLU A 21 -3.57 2.08 17.25
C GLU A 21 -4.17 2.17 18.67
N ALA A 22 -5.45 1.82 18.81
CA ALA A 22 -6.10 1.72 20.12
C ALA A 22 -5.41 0.67 21.02
N LEU A 23 -5.10 -0.51 20.48
CA LEU A 23 -4.37 -1.56 21.20
C LEU A 23 -2.95 -1.11 21.59
N GLU A 24 -2.26 -0.36 20.74
CA GLU A 24 -0.95 0.19 21.08
C GLU A 24 -1.05 1.16 22.27
N PHE A 25 -2.05 2.04 22.26
CA PHE A 25 -2.31 2.96 23.36
C PHE A 25 -2.64 2.23 24.67
N GLU A 26 -3.48 1.20 24.60
CA GLU A 26 -3.84 0.38 25.76
C GLU A 26 -2.64 -0.35 26.34
N ILE A 27 -1.77 -0.94 25.52
CA ILE A 27 -0.55 -1.62 25.98
C ILE A 27 0.42 -0.62 26.63
N ALA A 28 0.52 0.60 26.12
CA ALA A 28 1.34 1.65 26.71
C ALA A 28 0.77 2.14 28.06
N ALA A 29 -0.55 2.18 28.21
CA ALA A 29 -1.24 2.59 29.43
C ALA A 29 -1.25 1.50 30.52
N PHE A 30 -1.47 0.24 30.11
CA PHE A 30 -1.53 -0.93 30.98
C PHE A 30 -0.68 -2.04 30.38
N PRO A 31 0.55 -2.25 30.89
CA PRO A 31 1.40 -3.35 30.44
C PRO A 31 0.77 -4.70 30.85
N HIS A 32 -0.10 -5.24 29.98
CA HIS A 32 -0.63 -6.59 30.12
C HIS A 32 0.18 -7.55 29.24
N ASP A 33 0.64 -8.65 29.82
CA ASP A 33 1.44 -9.71 29.17
C ASP A 33 0.69 -10.49 28.06
N SER A 34 -0.55 -10.12 27.75
CA SER A 34 -1.42 -10.93 26.88
C SER A 34 -1.11 -10.81 25.39
N VAL A 35 -0.54 -9.68 24.93
CA VAL A 35 -0.19 -9.47 23.52
C VAL A 35 1.20 -8.85 23.41
N PRO A 36 2.17 -9.49 22.73
CA PRO A 36 3.48 -8.90 22.52
C PRO A 36 3.36 -7.68 21.60
N ILE A 37 3.87 -6.53 22.06
CA ILE A 37 3.83 -5.26 21.32
C ILE A 37 4.48 -5.36 19.92
N ALA A 38 5.43 -6.30 19.76
CA ALA A 38 6.04 -6.62 18.47
C ALA A 38 5.01 -7.05 17.42
N HIS A 39 4.02 -7.86 17.80
CA HIS A 39 2.99 -8.35 16.88
C HIS A 39 2.01 -7.25 16.45
N VAL A 40 1.70 -6.32 17.37
CA VAL A 40 0.90 -5.13 17.06
C VAL A 40 1.65 -4.23 16.07
N TYR A 41 2.95 -3.99 16.31
CA TYR A 41 3.77 -3.19 15.40
C TYR A 41 3.95 -3.83 14.01
N SER A 42 4.12 -5.15 13.91
CA SER A 42 4.21 -5.80 12.60
C SER A 42 2.89 -5.73 11.84
N THR A 43 1.75 -5.89 12.53
CA THR A 43 0.42 -5.76 11.92
C THR A 43 0.20 -4.33 11.42
N LEU A 44 0.42 -3.33 12.28
CA LEU A 44 0.29 -1.90 11.93
C LEU A 44 1.18 -1.50 10.76
N LEU A 45 2.46 -1.88 10.81
CA LEU A 45 3.40 -1.51 9.76
C LEU A 45 2.96 -2.06 8.41
N THR A 46 2.55 -3.32 8.38
CA THR A 46 2.10 -3.94 7.14
C THR A 46 0.77 -3.36 6.66
N CYS A 47 -0.14 -2.98 7.56
CA CYS A 47 -1.38 -2.28 7.19
C CYS A 47 -1.11 -0.91 6.53
N TYR A 48 -0.20 -0.11 7.08
CA TYR A 48 0.18 1.16 6.45
C TYR A 48 0.78 0.97 5.06
N LEU A 49 1.55 -0.10 4.85
CA LEU A 49 2.08 -0.45 3.53
C LEU A 49 0.96 -0.83 2.55
N ILE A 50 -0.07 -1.57 2.99
CA ILE A 50 -1.23 -1.93 2.17
C ILE A 50 -2.01 -0.70 1.71
N VAL A 51 -2.24 0.25 2.62
CA VAL A 51 -2.93 1.53 2.37
C VAL A 51 -2.07 2.50 1.54
N ASN A 52 -0.79 2.16 1.30
CA ASN A 52 0.19 3.00 0.60
C ASN A 52 0.49 4.33 1.34
N ASP A 53 0.30 4.36 2.67
CA ASP A 53 0.75 5.48 3.51
C ASP A 53 2.17 5.24 4.03
N LEU A 54 3.12 5.49 3.15
CA LEU A 54 4.54 5.30 3.44
C LEU A 54 5.07 6.29 4.49
N ASN A 55 4.41 7.44 4.66
CA ASN A 55 4.83 8.45 5.63
C ASN A 55 4.55 7.95 7.05
N SER A 56 3.32 7.47 7.29
CA SER A 56 2.91 6.90 8.57
C SER A 56 3.75 5.67 8.94
N ALA A 57 4.04 4.80 7.96
CA ALA A 57 4.96 3.67 8.15
C ALA A 57 6.36 4.13 8.61
N ARG A 58 6.91 5.21 8.04
CA ARG A 58 8.21 5.76 8.44
C ARG A 58 8.21 6.35 9.85
N PHE A 59 7.15 7.05 10.24
CA PHE A 59 7.00 7.55 11.60
C PHE A 59 6.90 6.41 12.60
N LEU A 60 6.13 5.37 12.27
CA LEU A 60 6.02 4.17 13.09
C LEU A 60 7.39 3.47 13.25
N ARG A 61 8.19 3.34 12.19
CA ARG A 61 9.57 2.80 12.29
C ARG A 61 10.44 3.59 13.26
N LYS A 62 10.39 4.92 13.24
CA LYS A 62 11.14 5.76 14.19
C LYS A 62 10.70 5.49 15.63
N ARG A 63 9.39 5.35 15.87
CA ARG A 63 8.83 5.03 17.19
C ARG A 63 9.25 3.64 17.67
N ILE A 64 9.29 2.64 16.79
CA ILE A 64 9.83 1.30 17.10
C ILE A 64 11.31 1.40 17.51
N LEU A 65 12.13 2.13 16.75
CA LEU A 65 13.56 2.29 17.08
C LEU A 65 13.76 2.98 18.45
N GLN A 66 12.89 3.94 18.79
CA GLN A 66 12.88 4.55 20.13
C GLN A 66 12.49 3.55 21.22
N HIS A 67 11.51 2.67 20.94
CA HIS A 67 11.08 1.64 21.87
C HIS A 67 12.19 0.59 22.13
N TYR A 68 12.93 0.19 21.09
CA TYR A 68 13.91 -0.90 21.19
C TYR A 68 15.36 -0.48 21.45
N LYS A 69 15.69 0.82 21.58
CA LYS A 69 17.02 1.42 21.87
C LYS A 69 18.19 1.04 20.93
N THR A 70 18.32 -0.23 20.53
CA THR A 70 19.34 -0.80 19.65
C THR A 70 18.68 -1.61 18.53
N GLU A 71 19.19 -1.50 17.31
CA GLU A 71 18.62 -2.19 16.13
C GLU A 71 18.61 -3.72 16.25
N ASN A 72 19.60 -4.29 16.95
CA ASN A 72 19.67 -5.73 17.22
C ASN A 72 18.56 -6.25 18.14
N GLN A 73 17.85 -5.37 18.86
CA GLN A 73 16.71 -5.75 19.71
C GLN A 73 15.39 -5.71 18.95
N VAL A 74 15.39 -5.14 17.73
CA VAL A 74 14.20 -5.11 16.89
C VAL A 74 13.97 -6.53 16.34
N PRO A 75 12.77 -7.08 16.52
CA PRO A 75 12.44 -8.40 15.98
C PRO A 75 12.69 -8.49 14.48
N GLU A 76 13.23 -9.63 14.02
CA GLU A 76 13.61 -9.84 12.61
C GLU A 76 12.44 -9.61 11.65
N LEU A 77 11.23 -10.04 12.02
CA LEU A 77 10.02 -9.79 11.22
C LEU A 77 9.78 -8.29 10.95
N LEU A 78 10.02 -7.40 11.93
CA LEU A 78 9.81 -5.96 11.74
C LEU A 78 10.87 -5.36 10.81
N ASN A 79 12.09 -5.92 10.83
CA ASN A 79 13.14 -5.54 9.90
C ASN A 79 12.81 -6.02 8.49
N ALA A 80 12.33 -7.25 8.32
CA ALA A 80 11.90 -7.78 7.03
C ALA A 80 10.75 -6.95 6.41
N ILE A 81 9.71 -6.63 7.19
CA ILE A 81 8.61 -5.76 6.74
C ILE A 81 9.14 -4.38 6.33
N TRP A 82 10.07 -3.82 7.12
CA TRP A 82 10.65 -2.51 6.81
C TRP A 82 11.52 -2.52 5.54
N GLN A 83 12.19 -3.63 5.22
CA GLN A 83 12.91 -3.78 3.95
C GLN A 83 11.95 -3.68 2.76
N VAL A 84 10.80 -4.36 2.82
CA VAL A 84 9.73 -4.23 1.82
C VAL A 84 9.25 -2.78 1.72
N GLY A 85 9.01 -2.12 2.85
CA GLY A 85 8.63 -0.71 2.90
C GLY A 85 9.67 0.23 2.29
N THR A 86 10.96 -0.06 2.46
CA THR A 86 12.07 0.72 1.89
C THR A 86 12.14 0.56 0.37
N ALA A 87 11.98 -0.66 -0.13
CA ALA A 87 11.89 -0.91 -1.57
C ALA A 87 10.69 -0.18 -2.20
N LEU A 88 9.54 -0.18 -1.53
CA LEU A 88 8.35 0.58 -1.94
C LEU A 88 8.60 2.09 -1.95
N TRP A 89 9.30 2.62 -0.93
CA TRP A 89 9.68 4.03 -0.88
C TRP A 89 10.54 4.46 -2.07
N ASN A 90 11.49 3.60 -2.47
CA ASN A 90 12.36 3.83 -3.63
C ASN A 90 11.65 3.56 -4.97
N LYS A 91 10.37 3.15 -4.95
CA LYS A 91 9.60 2.70 -6.12
C LYS A 91 10.24 1.52 -6.85
N ALA A 92 11.08 0.75 -6.14
CA ALA A 92 11.74 -0.43 -6.65
C ALA A 92 10.83 -1.64 -6.45
N LEU A 93 9.79 -1.75 -7.29
CA LEU A 93 8.86 -2.88 -7.29
C LEU A 93 9.53 -4.27 -7.36
N PRO A 94 10.54 -4.52 -8.22
CA PRO A 94 11.21 -5.83 -8.24
C PRO A 94 11.91 -6.15 -6.93
N GLU A 95 12.53 -5.16 -6.29
CA GLU A 95 13.18 -5.33 -4.98
C GLU A 95 12.14 -5.61 -3.88
N ALA A 96 10.95 -5.02 -3.97
CA ALA A 96 9.86 -5.29 -3.03
C ALA A 96 9.36 -6.74 -3.12
N TYR A 97 9.21 -7.29 -4.33
CA TYR A 97 8.85 -8.70 -4.50
C TYR A 97 9.94 -9.65 -4.01
N ILE A 98 11.21 -9.34 -4.28
CA ILE A 98 12.34 -10.12 -3.77
C ILE A 98 12.36 -10.11 -2.23
N ALA A 99 12.16 -8.94 -1.62
CA ALA A 99 12.12 -8.81 -0.16
C ALA A 99 10.92 -9.56 0.45
N LEU A 100 9.78 -9.62 -0.25
CA LEU A 100 8.61 -10.39 0.17
C LEU A 100 8.85 -11.90 0.15
N ASP A 101 9.52 -12.40 -0.89
CA ASP A 101 9.80 -13.83 -1.06
C ASP A 101 11.03 -14.29 -0.25
N ALA A 102 11.88 -13.36 0.21
CA ALA A 102 13.09 -13.66 0.96
C ALA A 102 12.83 -14.09 2.42
N TYR A 103 11.71 -13.69 3.02
CA TYR A 103 11.41 -13.95 4.42
C TYR A 103 10.27 -14.96 4.59
N GLN A 104 10.40 -15.87 5.56
CA GLN A 104 9.34 -16.82 5.90
C GLN A 104 8.38 -16.19 6.90
N TRP A 105 7.22 -15.78 6.42
CA TRP A 105 6.19 -15.14 7.23
C TRP A 105 5.49 -16.12 8.19
N ASP A 106 5.24 -15.66 9.42
CA ASP A 106 4.43 -16.38 10.40
C ASP A 106 3.01 -16.63 9.88
N ASP A 107 2.36 -17.69 10.36
CA ASP A 107 1.07 -18.15 9.84
C ASP A 107 -0.04 -17.08 9.96
N ASP A 108 0.01 -16.27 11.02
CA ASP A 108 -0.90 -15.15 11.26
C ASP A 108 -0.69 -13.98 10.29
N MET A 109 0.53 -13.81 9.77
CA MET A 109 0.94 -12.68 8.93
C MET A 109 0.87 -12.97 7.43
N LYS A 110 0.92 -14.25 7.04
CA LYS A 110 0.77 -14.69 5.64
C LYS A 110 -0.44 -14.07 4.92
N PRO A 111 -1.68 -14.07 5.45
CA PRO A 111 -2.81 -13.50 4.73
C PRO A 111 -2.63 -12.01 4.45
N LEU A 112 -2.00 -11.31 5.39
CA LEU A 112 -1.79 -9.87 5.30
C LEU A 112 -0.64 -9.52 4.32
N MET A 113 0.39 -10.37 4.24
CA MET A 113 1.45 -10.25 3.23
C MET A 113 0.96 -10.56 1.82
N LEU A 114 0.07 -11.53 1.67
CA LEU A 114 -0.60 -11.79 0.38
C LEU A 114 -1.44 -10.59 -0.05
N ALA A 115 -2.23 -10.01 0.87
CA ALA A 115 -2.98 -8.79 0.61
C ALA A 115 -2.08 -7.60 0.22
N LEU A 116 -0.91 -7.47 0.86
CA LEU A 116 0.08 -6.47 0.50
C LEU A 116 0.63 -6.71 -0.92
N LYS A 117 0.97 -7.94 -1.28
CA LYS A 117 1.42 -8.28 -2.64
C LYS A 117 0.36 -7.94 -3.68
N GLU A 118 -0.90 -8.26 -3.43
CA GLU A 118 -2.04 -7.89 -4.27
C GLU A 118 -2.15 -6.37 -4.43
N SER A 119 -2.08 -5.61 -3.32
CA SER A 119 -2.13 -4.14 -3.34
C SER A 119 -0.99 -3.53 -4.16
N ILE A 120 0.24 -4.04 -4.02
CA ILE A 120 1.38 -3.58 -4.84
C ILE A 120 1.11 -3.84 -6.33
N GLN A 121 0.61 -5.03 -6.68
CA GLN A 121 0.29 -5.39 -8.06
C GLN A 121 -0.83 -4.53 -8.64
N GLU A 122 -1.88 -4.26 -7.87
CA GLU A 122 -2.97 -3.37 -8.29
C GLU A 122 -2.50 -1.92 -8.47
N ASN A 123 -1.67 -1.41 -7.55
CA ASN A 123 -1.09 -0.08 -7.66
C ASN A 123 -0.17 0.04 -8.89
N ALA A 124 0.68 -0.96 -9.13
CA ALA A 124 1.52 -1.04 -10.31
C ALA A 124 0.68 -1.10 -11.60
N TYR A 125 -0.38 -1.91 -11.62
CA TYR A 125 -1.32 -2.00 -12.73
C TYR A 125 -1.98 -0.65 -13.03
N ASN A 126 -2.52 0.02 -12.01
CA ASN A 126 -3.14 1.34 -12.14
C ASN A 126 -2.14 2.39 -12.66
N LEU A 127 -0.91 2.35 -12.15
CA LEU A 127 0.16 3.24 -12.61
C LEU A 127 0.45 3.03 -14.10
N ILE A 128 0.54 1.77 -14.56
CA ILE A 128 0.80 1.45 -15.97
C ILE A 128 -0.35 1.95 -16.85
N CYS A 129 -1.61 1.70 -16.46
CA CYS A 129 -2.79 2.16 -17.19
C CYS A 129 -2.89 3.69 -17.30
N GLN A 130 -2.36 4.44 -16.33
CA GLN A 130 -2.38 5.90 -16.34
C GLN A 130 -1.22 6.50 -17.15
N SER A 131 -0.03 5.91 -17.07
CA SER A 131 1.21 6.52 -17.57
C SER A 131 1.62 6.07 -18.97
N PHE A 132 1.23 4.87 -19.40
CA PHE A 132 1.68 4.31 -20.67
C PHE A 132 0.52 4.05 -21.63
N SER A 133 0.68 4.49 -22.89
CA SER A 133 -0.18 4.09 -24.01
C SER A 133 0.29 2.79 -24.68
N ALA A 134 1.59 2.52 -24.62
CA ALA A 134 2.25 1.33 -25.12
C ALA A 134 3.50 1.08 -24.25
N ILE A 135 3.68 -0.15 -23.80
CA ILE A 135 4.78 -0.55 -22.91
C ILE A 135 5.35 -1.92 -23.35
N ARG A 136 6.64 -2.16 -23.13
CA ARG A 136 7.26 -3.46 -23.46
C ARG A 136 6.82 -4.54 -22.47
N ALA A 137 6.62 -5.77 -22.95
CA ALA A 137 6.24 -6.93 -22.13
C ALA A 137 7.17 -7.13 -20.92
N ASN A 138 8.49 -7.09 -21.13
CA ASN A 138 9.48 -7.25 -20.05
C ASN A 138 9.36 -6.15 -18.96
N SER A 139 9.07 -4.91 -19.36
CA SER A 139 8.86 -3.81 -18.39
C SER A 139 7.58 -4.02 -17.55
N VAL A 140 6.53 -4.62 -18.14
CA VAL A 140 5.32 -4.96 -17.39
C VAL A 140 5.56 -6.15 -16.46
N ALA A 141 6.27 -7.19 -16.92
CA ALA A 141 6.60 -8.36 -16.11
C ALA A 141 7.44 -7.99 -14.88
N THR A 142 8.43 -7.11 -15.05
CA THR A 142 9.25 -6.60 -13.94
C THR A 142 8.46 -5.75 -12.94
N MET A 143 7.45 -4.99 -13.39
CA MET A 143 6.60 -4.18 -12.51
C MET A 143 5.54 -4.99 -11.76
N LEU A 144 4.97 -6.02 -12.38
CA LEU A 144 3.94 -6.89 -11.78
C LEU A 144 4.52 -8.11 -11.06
N GLY A 145 5.83 -8.37 -11.20
CA GLY A 145 6.53 -9.45 -10.51
C GLY A 145 6.06 -10.85 -10.90
N SER A 146 5.52 -11.01 -12.11
CA SER A 146 4.92 -12.27 -12.61
C SER A 146 5.45 -12.61 -14.00
N SER A 147 5.31 -13.88 -14.40
CA SER A 147 5.76 -14.32 -15.73
C SER A 147 4.90 -13.70 -16.85
N GLU A 148 5.54 -13.44 -17.99
CA GLU A 148 4.89 -12.82 -19.15
C GLU A 148 3.66 -13.61 -19.62
N ASP A 149 3.75 -14.94 -19.61
CA ASP A 149 2.67 -15.84 -20.05
C ASP A 149 1.43 -15.79 -19.15
N ALA A 150 1.63 -15.73 -17.83
CA ALA A 150 0.52 -15.64 -16.87
C ALA A 150 -0.17 -14.27 -16.96
N LEU A 151 0.63 -13.21 -17.07
CA LEU A 151 0.15 -11.85 -17.21
C LEU A 151 -0.61 -11.64 -18.52
N ALA A 152 -0.14 -12.21 -19.64
CA ALA A 152 -0.82 -12.05 -20.91
C ALA A 152 -2.28 -12.53 -20.85
N ALA A 153 -2.53 -13.69 -20.24
CA ALA A 153 -3.88 -14.22 -20.08
C ALA A 153 -4.77 -13.36 -19.18
N GLU A 154 -4.23 -12.78 -18.11
CA GLU A 154 -4.96 -11.91 -17.20
C GLU A 154 -5.25 -10.53 -17.80
N LEU A 155 -4.28 -9.95 -18.51
CA LEU A 155 -4.39 -8.63 -19.12
C LEU A 155 -5.36 -8.64 -20.31
N ILE A 156 -5.39 -9.73 -21.10
CA ILE A 156 -6.41 -9.93 -22.15
C ILE A 156 -7.82 -9.95 -21.54
N LYS A 157 -8.02 -10.65 -20.42
CA LYS A 157 -9.31 -10.64 -19.70
C LYS A 157 -9.71 -9.24 -19.22
N ARG A 158 -8.73 -8.41 -18.86
CA ARG A 158 -8.91 -7.02 -18.45
C ARG A 158 -9.01 -6.04 -19.64
N GLY A 159 -9.04 -6.54 -20.87
CA GLY A 159 -9.28 -5.76 -22.10
C GLY A 159 -8.03 -5.15 -22.73
N TRP A 160 -6.83 -5.53 -22.31
CA TRP A 160 -5.59 -5.05 -22.92
C TRP A 160 -5.38 -5.69 -24.30
N THR A 161 -4.80 -4.91 -25.23
CA THR A 161 -4.39 -5.43 -26.53
C THR A 161 -2.89 -5.75 -26.51
N ILE A 162 -2.54 -6.99 -26.85
CA ILE A 162 -1.18 -7.51 -26.82
C ILE A 162 -0.71 -7.73 -28.26
N ASP A 163 0.34 -7.01 -28.67
CA ASP A 163 1.01 -7.22 -29.95
C ASP A 163 2.20 -8.19 -29.76
N THR A 164 1.95 -9.49 -29.93
CA THR A 164 2.96 -10.56 -29.73
C THR A 164 4.18 -10.41 -30.64
N GLU A 165 4.01 -9.86 -31.85
CA GLU A 165 5.10 -9.66 -32.83
C GLU A 165 6.10 -8.58 -32.41
N LYS A 166 5.64 -7.56 -31.68
CA LYS A 166 6.47 -6.40 -31.28
C LYS A 166 6.86 -6.43 -29.81
N GLN A 167 6.32 -7.38 -29.03
CA GLN A 167 6.48 -7.43 -27.57
C GLN A 167 6.00 -6.14 -26.89
N ILE A 168 4.95 -5.51 -27.45
CA ILE A 168 4.34 -4.28 -26.96
C ILE A 168 2.94 -4.59 -26.46
N TRP A 169 2.64 -4.18 -25.25
CA TRP A 169 1.33 -4.29 -24.63
C TRP A 169 0.73 -2.90 -24.51
N ASN A 170 -0.55 -2.78 -24.85
CA ASN A 170 -1.26 -1.51 -24.79
C ASN A 170 -2.27 -1.58 -23.65
N PRO A 171 -2.04 -0.82 -22.57
CA PRO A 171 -2.96 -0.75 -21.44
C PRO A 171 -4.29 -0.11 -21.87
N VAL A 172 -5.38 -0.59 -21.28
CA VAL A 172 -6.65 0.16 -21.34
C VAL A 172 -6.43 1.42 -20.52
N LYS A 173 -6.38 2.56 -21.20
CA LYS A 173 -6.15 3.85 -20.55
C LYS A 173 -7.23 4.05 -19.49
N ALA A 174 -6.84 4.16 -18.23
CA ALA A 174 -7.78 4.59 -17.20
C ALA A 174 -8.30 5.96 -17.63
N VAL A 175 -9.61 6.09 -17.86
CA VAL A 175 -10.22 7.37 -18.19
C VAL A 175 -9.90 8.28 -17.01
N ALA A 176 -8.99 9.23 -17.20
CA ALA A 176 -8.75 10.29 -16.23
C ALA A 176 -10.08 11.03 -16.12
N LEU A 177 -10.83 10.75 -15.05
CA LEU A 177 -11.97 11.58 -14.69
C LEU A 177 -11.38 12.94 -14.34
N VAL A 178 -11.31 13.82 -15.33
CA VAL A 178 -11.14 15.26 -15.09
C VAL A 178 -12.42 15.68 -14.37
N GLN A 179 -12.44 15.50 -13.04
CA GLN A 179 -13.48 16.06 -12.21
C GLN A 179 -13.24 17.57 -12.20
N HIS A 180 -13.85 18.27 -13.14
CA HIS A 180 -14.26 19.66 -12.90
C HIS A 180 -15.46 19.63 -11.96
N ASN A 181 -15.26 19.17 -10.73
CA ASN A 181 -16.18 19.45 -9.65
C ASN A 181 -15.87 20.88 -9.18
N ILE A 182 -16.46 21.87 -9.84
CA ILE A 182 -16.62 23.18 -9.21
C ILE A 182 -17.43 22.88 -7.94
N SER A 183 -16.74 22.80 -6.80
CA SER A 183 -17.37 22.48 -5.54
C SER A 183 -18.25 23.67 -5.14
N LEU A 184 -19.36 23.40 -4.46
CA LEU A 184 -20.21 24.45 -3.87
C LEU A 184 -19.38 25.42 -3.01
N SER A 185 -18.30 24.93 -2.39
CA SER A 185 -17.33 25.76 -1.68
C SER A 185 -16.58 26.74 -2.58
N GLN A 186 -16.23 26.39 -3.82
CA GLN A 186 -15.64 27.34 -4.77
C GLN A 186 -16.65 28.40 -5.25
N LEU A 187 -17.94 28.06 -5.34
CA LEU A 187 -19.00 29.03 -5.62
C LEU A 187 -19.22 29.98 -4.45
N SER A 188 -19.23 29.49 -3.20
CA SER A 188 -19.33 30.37 -2.04
C SER A 188 -18.14 31.31 -1.92
N THR A 189 -16.91 30.85 -2.22
CA THR A 189 -15.76 31.76 -2.22
C THR A 189 -15.87 32.84 -3.30
N LEU A 190 -16.43 32.51 -4.47
CA LEU A 190 -16.66 33.51 -5.52
C LEU A 190 -17.72 34.52 -5.08
N GLU A 191 -18.79 34.07 -4.43
CA GLU A 191 -19.81 34.93 -3.84
C GLU A 191 -19.20 35.89 -2.81
N ASP A 192 -18.39 35.36 -1.88
CA ASP A 192 -17.67 36.16 -0.88
C ASP A 192 -16.73 37.18 -1.51
N THR A 193 -16.03 36.81 -2.59
CA THR A 193 -15.13 37.74 -3.31
C THR A 193 -15.88 38.85 -4.06
N LEU A 194 -17.06 38.55 -4.61
CA LEU A 194 -17.89 39.57 -5.24
C LEU A 194 -18.44 40.55 -4.21
N VAL A 195 -18.97 40.05 -3.09
CA VAL A 195 -19.45 40.90 -1.98
C VAL A 195 -18.34 41.83 -1.48
N TYR A 196 -17.11 41.33 -1.34
CA TYR A 196 -15.96 42.14 -0.94
C TYR A 196 -15.67 43.27 -1.94
N LEU A 197 -15.68 42.98 -3.23
CA LEU A 197 -15.41 43.96 -4.29
C LEU A 197 -16.53 44.99 -4.45
N GLU A 198 -17.79 44.63 -4.19
CA GLU A 198 -18.92 45.57 -4.22
C GLU A 198 -18.93 46.55 -3.03
N SER A 199 -18.30 46.16 -1.92
CA SER A 199 -18.25 46.96 -0.69
C SER A 199 -17.09 47.98 -0.64
N SER A 200 -16.18 47.96 -1.63
CA SER A 200 -15.04 48.88 -1.78
C SER A 200 -15.30 49.96 -2.83
#